data_AF-A0A1B0GHX2-F1
#
_entry.id   AF-A0A1B0GHX2-F1
#
_cell.length_a   1.000
_cell.length_b   1.000
_cell.length_c   1.000
_cell.angle_alpha   90.00
_cell.angle_beta   90.00
_cell.angle_gamma   90.00
#
_symmetry.space_group_name_H-M   'P 1'
#
loop_
_entity.id
_entity.type
_entity.pdbx_description
1 polymer ?
#
loop_
_entity_poly.entity_id
_entity_poly.type
_entity_poly.pdbx_seq_one_letter_code
_entity_poly.pdbx_strand_id
1 'polypeptide(L)'
;MQENVDIFEKIYWPVIYPTGNHTVLYNVPIVQQNQPPIPRRGTPKWDSNHVRMPCSSMSQYPLRKSDGTSEVVNRWDLIKTALQPPINSSRELETAILSYNSKYAKTWSFRGLHKLFADEDDSEAFFTVLLPKIMALALQLPHLIPSGIPLLKQGQNHSISLRTNCLPPGQCLLCTFPRRNTSKWESEYGNYPDINFNRLFGSTENRCLEKIKCICHYFKRVVGKMPTGVVTFSRRFVDPRYLPRWDESTATFHGIRVEVRTDGTIEEDGRGLLQVDFANKFVGGGVLASGCVQEEIRFVICPELLISRLFTEVLDRTEALHVIGVEQFSEYSGYAGSFEWKGDFIDKPPRDGCGRRKCHIVAIDALHFAEEAQQYQAKLMIRELNKAYVGFLPPERGKPIAAVASGNWGCGAFNGDSKLKSLLQIMVCTLTRRDLVYFTFGDAALKSNIDDLFSFLVEHQLTVQQIWRTLCEFSRKKLPGYTLYDYIYQKFRNPTPVQSAQTSQFSPGSSHSTPSPDSDDHSPSLVDCLDDYYTRENPNKKKPPPMVVSIIPPPKTQPKIVDFFKKL
;
A
#
# COMPACT_ATOMS: atom_id res chain seq x y z
N MET A 1 -14.42 -33.22 -16.49
CA MET A 1 -15.13 -32.22 -15.68
C MET A 1 -14.19 -31.77 -14.57
N GLN A 2 -13.32 -30.79 -14.83
CA GLN A 2 -12.60 -30.09 -13.77
C GLN A 2 -13.58 -29.09 -13.18
N GLU A 3 -14.00 -29.32 -11.94
CA GLU A 3 -14.85 -28.39 -11.21
C GLU A 3 -14.17 -27.00 -11.19
N ASN A 4 -14.93 -26.00 -11.65
CA ASN A 4 -14.62 -24.58 -11.53
C ASN A 4 -14.64 -24.20 -10.03
N VAL A 5 -13.65 -24.67 -9.28
CA VAL A 5 -13.48 -24.29 -7.87
C VAL A 5 -13.06 -22.83 -7.86
N ASP A 6 -13.93 -22.00 -7.28
CA ASP A 6 -13.82 -20.56 -7.14
C ASP A 6 -12.42 -20.16 -6.62
N ILE A 7 -11.75 -19.22 -7.29
CA ILE A 7 -10.43 -18.70 -6.91
C ILE A 7 -10.43 -18.23 -5.44
N PHE A 8 -11.56 -17.71 -4.97
CA PHE A 8 -11.75 -17.24 -3.62
C PHE A 8 -11.69 -18.33 -2.54
N GLU A 9 -11.94 -19.60 -2.90
CA GLU A 9 -11.90 -20.75 -1.99
C GLU A 9 -10.52 -21.41 -1.90
N LYS A 10 -9.67 -21.18 -2.91
CA LYS A 10 -8.31 -21.74 -2.98
C LYS A 10 -7.27 -20.96 -2.18
N ILE A 11 -7.59 -19.74 -1.75
CA ILE A 11 -6.63 -18.83 -1.11
C ILE A 11 -6.84 -18.83 0.40
N TYR A 12 -5.73 -18.83 1.13
CA TYR A 12 -5.76 -18.70 2.57
C TYR A 12 -6.03 -17.25 3.00
N TRP A 13 -7.07 -17.07 3.83
CA TRP A 13 -7.44 -15.81 4.45
C TRP A 13 -7.13 -15.89 5.97
N PRO A 14 -6.17 -15.10 6.50
CA PRO A 14 -5.76 -15.23 7.90
C PRO A 14 -6.89 -14.97 8.90
N VAL A 15 -7.09 -15.86 9.86
CA VAL A 15 -8.13 -15.70 10.90
C VAL A 15 -7.85 -14.47 11.75
N ILE A 16 -8.90 -13.75 12.17
CA ILE A 16 -8.79 -12.58 13.04
C ILE A 16 -8.99 -12.98 14.50
N TYR A 17 -7.97 -12.75 15.31
CA TYR A 17 -8.02 -12.86 16.76
C TYR A 17 -7.06 -11.83 17.36
N PRO A 18 -7.39 -11.24 18.53
CA PRO A 18 -6.52 -10.29 19.17
C PRO A 18 -5.22 -10.97 19.62
N THR A 19 -4.08 -10.39 19.25
CA THR A 19 -2.74 -10.82 19.67
C THR A 19 -1.89 -9.61 20.04
N GLY A 20 -0.65 -9.83 20.49
CA GLY A 20 0.30 -8.75 20.70
C GLY A 20 0.54 -7.88 19.46
N ASN A 21 0.39 -8.45 18.26
CA ASN A 21 0.61 -7.77 16.98
C ASN A 21 -0.70 -7.53 16.18
N HIS A 22 -1.87 -7.71 16.81
CA HIS A 22 -3.17 -7.55 16.15
C HIS A 22 -4.20 -6.93 17.09
N THR A 23 -4.50 -5.65 16.86
CA THR A 23 -5.58 -4.94 17.53
C THR A 23 -6.91 -5.18 16.82
N VAL A 24 -7.85 -5.83 17.51
CA VAL A 24 -9.21 -6.07 17.01
C VAL A 24 -10.20 -5.21 17.79
N LEU A 25 -10.88 -4.29 17.10
CA LEU A 25 -11.73 -3.24 17.69
C LEU A 25 -13.22 -3.65 17.80
N TYR A 26 -13.50 -4.94 17.64
CA TYR A 26 -14.83 -5.55 17.78
C TYR A 26 -14.73 -6.92 18.45
N ASN A 27 -15.85 -7.43 18.95
CA ASN A 27 -15.91 -8.74 19.59
C ASN A 27 -15.74 -9.85 18.54
N VAL A 28 -14.80 -10.75 18.79
CA VAL A 28 -14.60 -11.96 18.00
C VAL A 28 -14.97 -13.21 18.84
N PRO A 29 -15.50 -14.27 18.22
CA PRO A 29 -15.89 -14.37 16.81
C PRO A 29 -17.14 -13.52 16.48
N ILE A 30 -17.38 -13.24 15.20
CA ILE A 30 -18.62 -12.60 14.76
C ILE A 30 -19.76 -13.61 14.91
N VAL A 31 -20.69 -13.34 15.82
CA VAL A 31 -21.79 -14.27 16.14
C VAL A 31 -22.93 -14.19 15.11
N GLN A 32 -23.17 -13.00 14.54
CA GLN A 32 -24.28 -12.75 13.61
C GLN A 32 -23.77 -12.12 12.31
N GLN A 33 -23.68 -12.89 11.24
CA GLN A 33 -23.08 -12.45 9.96
C GLN A 33 -23.85 -11.29 9.27
N ASN A 34 -25.15 -11.15 9.56
CA ASN A 34 -26.02 -10.13 8.97
C ASN A 34 -26.22 -8.90 9.86
N GLN A 35 -25.52 -8.82 10.99
CA GLN A 35 -25.53 -7.64 11.84
C GLN A 35 -24.12 -7.06 11.95
N PRO A 36 -23.99 -5.74 12.15
CA PRO A 36 -22.68 -5.16 12.38
C PRO A 36 -22.03 -5.78 13.63
N PRO A 37 -20.73 -6.12 13.58
CA PRO A 37 -20.06 -6.71 14.73
C PRO A 37 -20.15 -5.79 15.96
N ILE A 38 -20.25 -6.36 17.16
CA ILE A 38 -20.36 -5.58 18.39
C ILE A 38 -19.01 -4.92 18.67
N PRO A 39 -18.93 -3.59 18.92
CA PRO A 39 -17.69 -2.93 19.24
C PRO A 39 -17.06 -3.52 20.50
N ARG A 40 -15.74 -3.68 20.50
CA ARG A 40 -15.01 -4.20 21.66
C ARG A 40 -14.92 -3.10 22.70
N ARG A 41 -15.34 -3.38 23.93
CA ARG A 41 -15.14 -2.44 25.05
C ARG A 41 -13.64 -2.22 25.26
N GLY A 42 -13.25 -0.97 25.48
CA GLY A 42 -11.90 -0.61 25.84
C GLY A 42 -11.83 0.81 26.35
N THR A 43 -10.62 1.26 26.68
CA THR A 43 -10.40 2.60 27.22
C THR A 43 -9.94 3.53 26.09
N PRO A 44 -10.49 4.75 25.98
CA PRO A 44 -9.94 5.78 25.12
C PRO A 44 -8.47 6.04 25.45
N LYS A 45 -7.67 6.38 24.43
CA LYS A 45 -6.25 6.69 24.57
C LYS A 45 -5.95 8.07 24.01
N TRP A 46 -5.07 8.79 24.70
CA TRP A 46 -4.53 10.07 24.25
C TRP A 46 -3.03 10.09 24.55
N ASP A 47 -2.26 9.35 23.76
CA ASP A 47 -0.80 9.26 23.84
C ASP A 47 -0.16 9.27 22.44
N SER A 48 1.16 9.21 22.36
CA SER A 48 1.90 9.25 21.09
C SER A 48 1.87 7.94 20.31
N ASN A 49 1.24 6.88 20.82
CA ASN A 49 1.13 5.57 20.18
C ASN A 49 -0.28 5.29 19.65
N HIS A 50 -1.24 6.19 19.91
CA HIS A 50 -2.62 6.05 19.47
C HIS A 50 -3.10 7.31 18.76
N VAL A 51 -4.10 7.14 17.90
CA VAL A 51 -4.80 8.25 17.23
C VAL A 51 -5.38 9.21 18.27
N ARG A 52 -5.13 10.52 18.08
CA ARG A 52 -5.83 11.57 18.83
C ARG A 52 -7.29 11.66 18.38
N MET A 53 -8.18 10.93 19.05
CA MET A 53 -9.61 10.90 18.71
C MET A 53 -10.29 12.25 18.95
N PRO A 54 -11.15 12.75 18.04
CA PRO A 54 -11.79 14.06 18.17
C PRO A 54 -12.71 14.15 19.39
N CYS A 55 -13.29 13.02 19.80
CA CYS A 55 -14.19 12.90 20.95
C CYS A 55 -13.50 12.71 22.30
N SER A 56 -12.16 12.82 22.35
CA SER A 56 -11.41 12.77 23.61
C SER A 56 -11.69 14.00 24.48
N SER A 57 -11.78 13.81 25.80
CA SER A 57 -11.82 14.92 26.77
C SER A 57 -10.58 15.82 26.69
N MET A 58 -9.45 15.26 26.23
CA MET A 58 -8.17 15.94 26.03
C MET A 58 -8.09 16.71 24.70
N SER A 59 -9.09 16.57 23.83
CA SER A 59 -9.23 17.36 22.61
C SER A 59 -9.74 18.75 22.99
N GLN A 60 -8.83 19.66 23.32
CA GLN A 60 -9.14 21.03 23.75
C GLN A 60 -8.92 22.05 22.61
N TYR A 61 -9.66 23.17 22.65
CA TYR A 61 -9.58 24.24 21.65
C TYR A 61 -9.66 25.63 22.30
N PRO A 62 -8.78 26.58 21.93
CA PRO A 62 -8.88 27.96 22.39
C PRO A 62 -9.98 28.70 21.62
N LEU A 63 -11.05 29.07 22.30
CA LEU A 63 -12.14 29.88 21.78
C LEU A 63 -11.90 31.35 22.14
N ARG A 64 -11.80 32.22 21.14
CA ARG A 64 -11.74 33.68 21.35
C ARG A 64 -13.15 34.21 21.56
N LYS A 65 -13.38 34.88 22.69
CA LYS A 65 -14.62 35.60 23.00
C LYS A 65 -14.63 36.97 22.32
N SER A 66 -15.83 37.56 22.25
CA SER A 66 -16.06 38.90 21.69
C SER A 66 -15.33 40.00 22.45
N ASP A 67 -15.07 39.80 23.74
CA ASP A 67 -14.29 40.70 24.61
C ASP A 67 -12.76 40.58 24.40
N GLY A 68 -12.31 39.74 23.47
CA GLY A 68 -10.89 39.52 23.16
C GLY A 68 -10.19 38.48 24.06
N THR A 69 -10.86 37.97 25.09
CA THR A 69 -10.32 36.91 25.95
C THR A 69 -10.34 35.55 25.23
N SER A 70 -9.48 34.61 25.66
CA SER A 70 -9.45 33.25 25.12
C SER A 70 -9.74 32.24 26.22
N GLU A 71 -10.74 31.40 26.01
CA GLU A 71 -11.09 30.30 26.90
C GLU A 71 -10.73 28.96 26.26
N VAL A 72 -10.16 28.04 27.03
CA VAL A 72 -9.89 26.68 26.55
C VAL A 72 -11.10 25.81 26.84
N VAL A 73 -11.79 25.40 25.78
CA VAL A 73 -13.00 24.58 25.86
C VAL A 73 -12.75 23.17 25.31
N ASN A 74 -13.63 22.23 25.64
CA ASN A 74 -13.60 20.92 25.00
C ASN A 74 -14.03 21.05 23.53
N ARG A 75 -13.17 20.57 22.62
CA ARG A 75 -13.38 20.68 21.17
C ARG A 75 -14.51 19.78 20.67
N TRP A 76 -14.75 18.65 21.32
CA TRP A 76 -15.85 17.76 20.95
C TRP A 76 -17.21 18.40 21.25
N ASP A 77 -17.32 19.17 22.33
CA ASP A 77 -18.52 19.96 22.61
C ASP A 77 -18.76 21.03 21.54
N LEU A 78 -17.70 21.73 21.08
CA LEU A 78 -17.81 22.63 19.93
C LEU A 78 -18.28 21.92 18.66
N ILE A 79 -17.73 20.73 18.36
CA ILE A 79 -18.13 19.94 17.20
C ILE A 79 -19.60 19.54 17.30
N LYS A 80 -20.06 19.05 18.47
CA LYS A 80 -21.48 18.73 18.69
C LYS A 80 -22.37 19.95 18.46
N THR A 81 -22.03 21.09 19.04
CA THR A 81 -22.80 22.33 18.89
C THR A 81 -22.85 22.80 17.44
N ALA A 82 -21.75 22.72 16.70
CA ALA A 82 -21.68 23.11 15.30
C ALA A 82 -22.46 22.17 14.36
N LEU A 83 -22.59 20.90 14.75
CA LEU A 83 -23.27 19.86 13.96
C LEU A 83 -24.67 19.51 14.48
N GLN A 84 -25.19 20.23 15.47
CA GLN A 84 -26.54 20.01 16.00
C GLN A 84 -27.63 20.68 15.15
N PRO A 85 -27.46 21.93 14.66
CA PRO A 85 -28.42 22.54 13.75
C PRO A 85 -28.42 21.88 12.36
N PRO A 86 -29.54 21.96 11.62
CA PRO A 86 -29.54 21.66 10.19
C PRO A 86 -28.53 22.54 9.44
N ILE A 87 -27.80 21.94 8.50
CA ILE A 87 -26.87 22.62 7.60
C ILE A 87 -27.43 22.46 6.20
N ASN A 88 -27.96 23.54 5.62
CA ASN A 88 -28.75 23.50 4.38
C ASN A 88 -27.96 23.94 3.14
N SER A 89 -26.71 24.36 3.31
CA SER A 89 -25.89 24.84 2.20
C SER A 89 -24.40 24.56 2.39
N SER A 90 -23.65 24.58 1.29
CA SER A 90 -22.19 24.43 1.31
C SER A 90 -21.49 25.54 2.10
N ARG A 91 -22.11 26.73 2.19
CA ARG A 91 -21.62 27.88 2.97
C ARG A 91 -21.87 27.71 4.47
N GLU A 92 -23.01 27.14 4.84
CA GLU A 92 -23.27 26.77 6.24
C GLU A 92 -22.33 25.63 6.68
N LEU A 93 -22.05 24.66 5.81
CA LEU A 93 -21.08 23.60 6.12
C LEU A 93 -19.66 24.15 6.29
N GLU A 94 -19.22 25.06 5.42
CA GLU A 94 -17.97 25.80 5.59
C GLU A 94 -17.93 26.51 6.95
N THR A 95 -18.98 27.23 7.30
CA THR A 95 -19.11 27.95 8.57
C THR A 95 -19.02 27.01 9.77
N ALA A 96 -19.76 25.88 9.73
CA ALA A 96 -19.73 24.86 10.77
C ALA A 96 -18.32 24.29 10.95
N ILE A 97 -17.67 23.88 9.86
CA ILE A 97 -16.31 23.31 9.89
C ILE A 97 -15.29 24.31 10.46
N LEU A 98 -15.40 25.58 10.07
CA LEU A 98 -14.49 26.63 10.52
C LEU A 98 -14.73 27.04 11.99
N SER A 99 -15.93 26.82 12.55
CA SER A 99 -16.20 27.15 13.96
C SER A 99 -15.28 26.41 14.94
N TYR A 100 -14.96 25.13 14.66
CA TYR A 100 -14.01 24.32 15.42
C TYR A 100 -12.62 24.19 14.75
N ASN A 101 -12.37 24.99 13.71
CA ASN A 101 -11.10 25.12 12.99
C ASN A 101 -10.73 26.60 12.73
N SER A 102 -11.12 27.53 13.61
CA SER A 102 -11.03 28.99 13.38
C SER A 102 -9.64 29.51 13.01
N LYS A 103 -8.57 28.86 13.50
CA LYS A 103 -7.17 29.12 13.07
C LYS A 103 -6.99 29.09 11.54
N TYR A 104 -7.80 28.32 10.84
CA TYR A 104 -7.69 28.09 9.40
C TYR A 104 -8.73 28.87 8.57
N ALA A 105 -9.56 29.70 9.20
CA ALA A 105 -10.63 30.45 8.52
C ALA A 105 -10.14 31.38 7.40
N LYS A 106 -8.86 31.80 7.44
CA LYS A 106 -8.24 32.63 6.40
C LYS A 106 -7.45 31.84 5.35
N THR A 107 -7.15 30.57 5.59
CA THR A 107 -6.22 29.78 4.77
C THR A 107 -6.89 28.60 4.08
N TRP A 108 -7.95 28.03 4.66
CA TRP A 108 -8.73 27.00 4.00
C TRP A 108 -9.69 27.61 2.99
N SER A 109 -9.82 26.94 1.85
CA SER A 109 -10.75 27.32 0.79
C SER A 109 -11.76 26.20 0.62
N PHE A 110 -13.02 26.57 0.36
CA PHE A 110 -14.12 25.65 0.08
C PHE A 110 -14.70 25.84 -1.33
N ARG A 111 -13.96 26.52 -2.23
CA ARG A 111 -14.41 26.84 -3.60
C ARG A 111 -14.85 25.62 -4.39
N GLY A 112 -14.15 24.50 -4.27
CA GLY A 112 -14.51 23.23 -4.91
C GLY A 112 -15.84 22.69 -4.38
N LEU A 113 -16.03 22.72 -3.06
CA LEU A 113 -17.29 22.31 -2.43
C LEU A 113 -18.47 23.17 -2.89
N HIS A 114 -18.31 24.49 -2.93
CA HIS A 114 -19.37 25.39 -3.41
C HIS A 114 -19.68 25.19 -4.89
N LYS A 115 -18.65 24.94 -5.71
CA LYS A 115 -18.82 24.66 -7.13
C LYS A 115 -19.58 23.34 -7.36
N LEU A 116 -19.30 22.30 -6.57
CA LEU A 116 -19.98 21.01 -6.70
C LEU A 116 -21.47 21.11 -6.41
N PHE A 117 -21.85 21.84 -5.35
CA PHE A 117 -23.23 22.01 -4.93
C PHE A 117 -23.80 23.37 -5.34
N ALA A 118 -23.46 23.81 -6.56
CA ALA A 118 -24.06 25.00 -7.16
C ALA A 118 -25.42 24.71 -7.81
N ASP A 119 -25.65 23.46 -8.20
CA ASP A 119 -26.94 22.95 -8.67
C ASP A 119 -27.90 22.75 -7.49
N GLU A 120 -29.15 23.19 -7.63
CA GLU A 120 -30.13 23.20 -6.54
C GLU A 120 -30.56 21.79 -6.12
N ASP A 121 -30.76 20.89 -7.09
CA ASP A 121 -31.23 19.52 -6.82
C ASP A 121 -30.14 18.71 -6.11
N ASP A 122 -28.89 18.79 -6.59
CA ASP A 122 -27.74 18.13 -5.95
C ASP A 122 -27.47 18.71 -4.55
N SER A 123 -27.64 20.03 -4.39
CA SER A 123 -27.49 20.70 -3.10
C SER A 123 -28.56 20.22 -2.11
N GLU A 124 -29.84 20.22 -2.48
CA GLU A 124 -30.92 19.75 -1.62
C GLU A 124 -30.70 18.28 -1.22
N ALA A 125 -30.46 17.40 -2.19
CA ALA A 125 -30.24 15.98 -1.93
C ALA A 125 -29.07 15.71 -0.97
N PHE A 126 -28.00 16.50 -1.05
CA PHE A 126 -26.88 16.36 -0.12
C PHE A 126 -27.19 16.96 1.25
N PHE A 127 -27.55 18.24 1.33
CA PHE A 127 -27.60 18.98 2.58
C PHE A 127 -28.82 18.63 3.45
N THR A 128 -29.97 18.33 2.85
CA THR A 128 -31.20 18.04 3.61
C THR A 128 -31.39 16.55 3.90
N VAL A 129 -30.83 15.66 3.06
CA VAL A 129 -31.02 14.20 3.20
C VAL A 129 -29.75 13.47 3.65
N LEU A 130 -28.63 13.66 2.97
CA LEU A 130 -27.43 12.86 3.19
C LEU A 130 -26.57 13.36 4.36
N LEU A 131 -26.25 14.65 4.38
CA LEU A 131 -25.38 15.27 5.37
C LEU A 131 -25.89 15.09 6.82
N PRO A 132 -27.19 15.22 7.13
CA PRO A 132 -27.68 14.98 8.49
C PRO A 132 -27.43 13.55 8.97
N LYS A 133 -27.52 12.57 8.07
CA LYS A 133 -27.20 11.16 8.38
C LYS A 133 -25.71 10.96 8.61
N ILE A 134 -24.85 11.62 7.83
CA ILE A 134 -23.39 11.63 8.03
C ILE A 134 -23.05 12.23 9.40
N MET A 135 -23.64 13.39 9.74
CA MET A 135 -23.46 14.07 11.02
C MET A 135 -23.91 13.20 12.19
N ALA A 136 -25.09 12.59 12.10
CA ALA A 136 -25.60 11.68 13.12
C ALA A 136 -24.66 10.48 13.35
N LEU A 137 -24.13 9.88 12.29
CA LEU A 137 -23.17 8.78 12.38
C LEU A 137 -21.82 9.25 12.98
N ALA A 138 -21.31 10.40 12.54
CA ALA A 138 -20.09 11.03 13.04
C ALA A 138 -20.15 11.29 14.55
N LEU A 139 -21.28 11.79 15.05
CA LEU A 139 -21.49 12.07 16.48
C LEU A 139 -21.60 10.79 17.33
N GLN A 140 -21.87 9.63 16.73
CA GLN A 140 -21.86 8.33 17.43
C GLN A 140 -20.45 7.75 17.61
N LEU A 141 -19.39 8.41 17.14
CA LEU A 141 -18.01 7.90 17.20
C LEU A 141 -17.60 7.31 18.56
N PRO A 142 -17.90 7.91 19.74
CA PRO A 142 -17.52 7.34 21.03
C PRO A 142 -18.12 5.94 21.29
N HIS A 143 -19.31 5.68 20.76
CA HIS A 143 -19.99 4.39 20.89
C HIS A 143 -19.51 3.38 19.84
N LEU A 144 -19.13 3.88 18.65
CA LEU A 144 -18.65 3.06 17.55
C LEU A 144 -17.20 2.61 17.74
N ILE A 145 -16.35 3.44 18.35
CA ILE A 145 -14.94 3.14 18.61
C ILE A 145 -14.60 3.57 20.05
N PRO A 146 -14.97 2.76 21.05
CA PRO A 146 -14.76 3.11 22.46
C PRO A 146 -13.29 2.96 22.92
N SER A 147 -12.46 2.24 22.15
CA SER A 147 -11.05 1.98 22.46
C SER A 147 -10.10 2.82 21.61
N GLY A 148 -8.88 3.05 22.08
CA GLY A 148 -7.82 3.69 21.28
C GLY A 148 -7.49 2.90 20.01
N ILE A 149 -7.29 3.62 18.89
CA ILE A 149 -6.75 3.06 17.65
C ILE A 149 -5.23 3.24 17.69
N PRO A 150 -4.42 2.18 17.66
CA PRO A 150 -2.97 2.31 17.68
C PRO A 150 -2.48 2.89 16.34
N LEU A 151 -1.33 3.56 16.39
CA LEU A 151 -0.61 3.99 15.20
C LEU A 151 0.27 2.84 14.70
N LEU A 152 0.18 2.56 13.40
CA LEU A 152 1.06 1.63 12.68
C LEU A 152 2.37 2.33 12.35
N LYS A 153 3.30 2.29 13.32
CA LYS A 153 4.59 2.97 13.27
C LYS A 153 5.66 2.24 12.47
N GLN A 154 6.65 2.98 11.99
CA GLN A 154 7.83 2.45 11.30
C GLN A 154 8.56 1.38 12.12
N GLY A 155 9.06 0.35 11.44
CA GLY A 155 9.83 -0.75 12.02
C GLY A 155 8.97 -1.77 12.79
N GLN A 156 7.65 -1.67 12.74
CA GLN A 156 6.74 -2.55 13.48
C GLN A 156 5.85 -3.39 12.55
N ASN A 157 5.64 -4.65 12.95
CA ASN A 157 4.63 -5.52 12.37
C ASN A 157 3.38 -5.48 13.25
N HIS A 158 2.33 -4.80 12.79
CA HIS A 158 1.08 -4.72 13.56
C HIS A 158 -0.13 -4.65 12.63
N SER A 159 -1.23 -5.22 13.09
CA SER A 159 -2.51 -5.24 12.36
C SER A 159 -3.63 -4.58 13.16
N ILE A 160 -4.56 -3.93 12.46
CA ILE A 160 -5.76 -3.32 13.01
C ILE A 160 -6.96 -3.85 12.24
N SER A 161 -7.92 -4.47 12.91
CA SER A 161 -9.20 -4.85 12.32
C SER A 161 -10.33 -3.97 12.84
N LEU A 162 -11.02 -3.31 11.91
CA LEU A 162 -12.08 -2.33 12.12
C LEU A 162 -13.36 -2.81 11.45
N ARG A 163 -14.50 -2.41 12.00
CA ARG A 163 -15.81 -2.68 11.40
C ARG A 163 -16.08 -1.65 10.31
N THR A 164 -16.73 -2.03 9.22
CA THR A 164 -17.04 -1.08 8.14
C THR A 164 -18.16 -0.10 8.49
N ASN A 165 -18.87 -0.27 9.61
CA ASN A 165 -19.91 0.65 10.08
C ASN A 165 -19.42 1.71 11.08
N CYS A 166 -18.17 1.65 11.56
CA CYS A 166 -17.70 2.55 12.62
C CYS A 166 -17.16 3.90 12.07
N LEU A 167 -17.68 4.35 10.92
CA LEU A 167 -16.93 5.00 9.86
C LEU A 167 -16.24 6.33 10.20
N PRO A 168 -14.89 6.33 10.27
CA PRO A 168 -14.11 7.54 10.34
C PRO A 168 -14.14 8.47 9.10
N PRO A 169 -14.47 8.05 7.86
CA PRO A 169 -14.58 8.97 6.73
C PRO A 169 -15.52 10.17 6.99
N GLY A 170 -16.61 9.98 7.75
CA GLY A 170 -17.49 11.10 8.13
C GLY A 170 -16.74 12.16 8.94
N GLN A 171 -15.84 11.71 9.84
CA GLN A 171 -14.95 12.59 10.60
C GLN A 171 -13.95 13.33 9.71
N CYS A 172 -13.48 12.69 8.64
CA CYS A 172 -12.59 13.27 7.66
C CYS A 172 -13.28 14.37 6.83
N LEU A 173 -14.51 14.10 6.34
CA LEU A 173 -15.35 15.04 5.60
C LEU A 173 -15.67 16.27 6.45
N LEU A 174 -15.97 16.07 7.74
CA LEU A 174 -16.26 17.15 8.69
C LEU A 174 -14.99 17.80 9.27
N CYS A 175 -13.79 17.38 8.85
CA CYS A 175 -12.50 17.93 9.28
C CYS A 175 -12.29 17.98 10.81
N THR A 176 -12.72 16.93 11.52
CA THR A 176 -12.75 16.92 12.99
C THR A 176 -11.45 16.47 13.65
N PHE A 177 -10.60 15.68 12.97
CA PHE A 177 -9.41 15.11 13.58
C PHE A 177 -8.42 16.20 14.06
N PRO A 178 -8.11 16.26 15.37
CA PRO A 178 -7.19 17.25 15.93
C PRO A 178 -5.74 16.93 15.59
N ARG A 179 -4.87 17.95 15.62
CA ARG A 179 -3.41 17.84 15.37
C ARG A 179 -3.01 17.38 13.94
N ARG A 180 -3.95 17.30 13.00
CA ARG A 180 -3.74 16.81 11.62
C ARG A 180 -3.76 17.88 10.52
N ASN A 181 -3.71 19.16 10.90
CA ASN A 181 -3.98 20.28 9.98
C ASN A 181 -2.77 21.19 9.76
N THR A 182 -1.60 20.84 10.29
CA THR A 182 -0.36 21.61 10.12
C THR A 182 0.50 20.93 9.06
N SER A 183 1.07 21.70 8.14
CA SER A 183 2.01 21.22 7.13
C SER A 183 3.46 21.17 7.62
N LYS A 184 3.72 21.58 8.87
CA LYS A 184 5.06 21.55 9.47
C LYS A 184 5.51 20.11 9.73
N TRP A 185 6.68 19.75 9.22
CA TRP A 185 7.22 18.40 9.31
C TRP A 185 7.63 18.02 10.75
N GLU A 186 7.97 19.00 11.60
CA GLU A 186 8.32 18.80 13.02
C GLU A 186 7.10 18.56 13.91
N SER A 187 5.89 18.63 13.36
CA SER A 187 4.68 18.39 14.13
C SER A 187 4.52 16.92 14.52
N GLU A 188 3.72 16.65 15.56
CA GLU A 188 3.44 15.29 16.07
C GLU A 188 3.06 14.28 14.97
N TYR A 189 2.37 14.74 13.92
CA TYR A 189 1.90 13.93 12.80
C TYR A 189 2.59 14.28 11.47
N GLY A 190 3.74 14.95 11.48
CA GLY A 190 4.44 15.37 10.25
C GLY A 190 4.92 14.21 9.37
N ASN A 191 5.00 13.01 9.94
CA ASN A 191 5.30 11.73 9.29
C ASN A 191 4.04 10.88 8.99
N TYR A 192 2.84 11.44 9.08
CA TYR A 192 1.59 10.80 8.69
C TYR A 192 0.92 11.55 7.52
N PRO A 193 0.14 10.86 6.66
CA PRO A 193 -0.60 11.53 5.60
C PRO A 193 -1.68 12.49 6.13
N ASP A 194 -2.12 13.44 5.31
CA ASP A 194 -3.29 14.27 5.61
C ASP A 194 -4.55 13.39 5.74
N ILE A 195 -5.48 13.72 6.65
CA ILE A 195 -6.72 12.94 6.84
C ILE A 195 -8.00 13.78 6.68
N ASN A 196 -7.96 15.08 6.98
CA ASN A 196 -9.11 15.98 6.86
C ASN A 196 -9.26 16.48 5.41
N PHE A 197 -10.50 16.67 4.95
CA PHE A 197 -10.81 16.92 3.53
C PHE A 197 -10.65 18.37 3.08
N ASN A 198 -10.17 19.26 3.95
CA ASN A 198 -10.07 20.70 3.68
C ASN A 198 -9.33 21.04 2.38
N ARG A 199 -8.31 20.27 1.98
CA ARG A 199 -7.59 20.49 0.71
C ARG A 199 -8.42 20.06 -0.51
N LEU A 200 -9.19 18.99 -0.39
CA LEU A 200 -10.07 18.49 -1.45
C LEU A 200 -11.21 19.48 -1.72
N PHE A 201 -11.79 20.06 -0.66
CA PHE A 201 -12.84 21.08 -0.77
C PHE A 201 -12.36 22.38 -1.44
N GLY A 202 -11.06 22.67 -1.41
CA GLY A 202 -10.51 23.90 -1.99
C GLY A 202 -10.27 23.85 -3.49
N SER A 203 -10.24 22.66 -4.10
CA SER A 203 -9.88 22.50 -5.52
C SER A 203 -11.11 22.49 -6.41
N THR A 204 -11.10 23.31 -7.47
CA THR A 204 -12.17 23.41 -8.47
C THR A 204 -11.91 22.58 -9.73
N GLU A 205 -10.80 21.83 -9.75
CA GLU A 205 -10.43 20.90 -10.83
C GLU A 205 -11.46 19.76 -10.93
N ASN A 206 -11.83 19.38 -12.16
CA ASN A 206 -12.90 18.40 -12.38
C ASN A 206 -12.66 17.08 -11.61
N ARG A 207 -11.46 16.52 -11.72
CA ARG A 207 -11.05 15.31 -10.99
C ARG A 207 -11.29 15.39 -9.47
N CYS A 208 -11.15 16.57 -8.86
CA CYS A 208 -11.41 16.74 -7.42
C CYS A 208 -12.90 16.70 -7.11
N LEU A 209 -13.72 17.29 -7.97
CA LEU A 209 -15.19 17.25 -7.84
C LEU A 209 -15.71 15.81 -8.01
N GLU A 210 -15.18 15.08 -9.01
CA GLU A 210 -15.52 13.68 -9.26
C GLU A 210 -15.10 12.75 -8.10
N LYS A 211 -13.96 13.04 -7.46
CA LYS A 211 -13.57 12.36 -6.21
C LYS A 211 -14.56 12.62 -5.07
N ILE A 212 -15.05 13.85 -4.91
CA ILE A 212 -16.07 14.15 -3.91
C ILE A 212 -17.37 13.40 -4.23
N LYS A 213 -17.79 13.30 -5.50
CA LYS A 213 -18.96 12.50 -5.92
C LYS A 213 -18.82 11.03 -5.50
N CYS A 214 -17.66 10.41 -5.72
CA CYS A 214 -17.40 9.03 -5.27
C CYS A 214 -17.59 8.88 -3.75
N ILE A 215 -17.10 9.84 -2.96
CA ILE A 215 -17.18 9.80 -1.50
C ILE A 215 -18.61 10.08 -1.01
N CYS A 216 -19.34 11.01 -1.63
CA CYS A 216 -20.76 11.23 -1.37
C CYS A 216 -21.58 9.98 -1.69
N HIS A 217 -21.30 9.32 -2.82
CA HIS A 217 -21.94 8.06 -3.20
C HIS A 217 -21.70 6.97 -2.15
N TYR A 218 -20.46 6.82 -1.68
CA TYR A 218 -20.13 5.94 -0.57
C TYR A 218 -20.97 6.24 0.69
N PHE A 219 -21.06 7.51 1.11
CA PHE A 219 -21.88 7.87 2.26
C PHE A 219 -23.35 7.53 2.05
N LYS A 220 -23.90 7.82 0.86
CA LYS A 220 -25.28 7.48 0.50
C LYS A 220 -25.56 5.99 0.70
N ARG A 221 -24.63 5.13 0.30
CA ARG A 221 -24.75 3.68 0.48
C ARG A 221 -24.66 3.22 1.92
N VAL A 222 -23.66 3.69 2.68
CA VAL A 222 -23.47 3.21 4.06
C VAL A 222 -24.56 3.69 5.01
N VAL A 223 -25.13 4.89 4.79
CA VAL A 223 -26.26 5.38 5.61
C VAL A 223 -27.60 4.79 5.15
N GLY A 224 -27.72 4.40 3.88
CA GLY A 224 -28.90 3.70 3.36
C GLY A 224 -28.97 2.24 3.81
N LYS A 225 -27.83 1.55 3.81
CA LYS A 225 -27.68 0.19 4.32
C LYS A 225 -26.36 0.06 5.07
N MET A 226 -26.46 0.06 6.40
CA MET A 226 -25.29 -0.03 7.27
C MET A 226 -24.46 -1.29 6.94
N PRO A 227 -23.17 -1.16 6.62
CA PRO A 227 -22.35 -2.29 6.24
C PRO A 227 -22.02 -3.16 7.47
N THR A 228 -21.98 -4.47 7.30
CA THR A 228 -21.77 -5.45 8.40
C THR A 228 -20.37 -6.06 8.38
N GLY A 229 -19.48 -5.49 7.57
CA GLY A 229 -18.17 -6.03 7.26
C GLY A 229 -17.07 -5.66 8.24
N VAL A 230 -15.89 -6.19 7.93
CA VAL A 230 -14.63 -5.87 8.61
C VAL A 230 -13.57 -5.54 7.55
N VAL A 231 -12.69 -4.60 7.88
CA VAL A 231 -11.45 -4.34 7.13
C VAL A 231 -10.26 -4.52 8.06
N THR A 232 -9.20 -5.15 7.58
CA THR A 232 -7.94 -5.33 8.30
C THR A 232 -6.83 -4.59 7.58
N PHE A 233 -6.11 -3.76 8.32
CA PHE A 233 -4.92 -3.05 7.88
C PHE A 233 -3.71 -3.66 8.59
N SER A 234 -2.70 -4.07 7.85
CA SER A 234 -1.50 -4.72 8.39
C SER A 234 -0.27 -4.02 7.87
N ARG A 235 0.44 -3.30 8.74
CA ARG A 235 1.79 -2.83 8.42
C ARG A 235 2.72 -4.02 8.52
N ARG A 236 3.47 -4.25 7.45
CA ARG A 236 4.49 -5.28 7.39
C ARG A 236 5.85 -4.62 7.31
N PHE A 237 6.78 -5.11 8.11
CA PHE A 237 8.19 -4.73 8.13
C PHE A 237 9.05 -5.99 8.07
N VAL A 238 10.03 -5.99 7.18
CA VAL A 238 11.09 -7.00 7.15
C VAL A 238 12.40 -6.32 7.55
N ASP A 239 13.03 -6.84 8.60
CA ASP A 239 14.36 -6.38 9.01
C ASP A 239 15.36 -6.62 7.86
N PRO A 240 16.21 -5.63 7.52
CA PRO A 240 17.16 -5.75 6.42
C PRO A 240 18.02 -7.02 6.43
N ARG A 241 18.31 -7.58 7.63
CA ARG A 241 19.09 -8.82 7.77
C ARG A 241 18.40 -10.07 7.22
N TYR A 242 17.08 -10.02 7.04
CA TYR A 242 16.28 -11.12 6.50
C TYR A 242 15.84 -10.88 5.05
N LEU A 243 16.30 -9.80 4.42
CA LEU A 243 16.07 -9.59 2.99
C LEU A 243 16.89 -10.58 2.16
N PRO A 244 16.40 -10.96 0.97
CA PRO A 244 17.09 -11.91 0.12
C PRO A 244 18.40 -11.35 -0.45
N ARG A 245 19.42 -12.21 -0.53
CA ARG A 245 20.64 -11.97 -1.32
C ARG A 245 20.35 -12.26 -2.78
N TRP A 246 19.94 -11.23 -3.52
CA TRP A 246 19.61 -11.32 -4.96
C TRP A 246 20.79 -11.84 -5.81
N ASP A 247 22.01 -11.56 -5.37
CA ASP A 247 23.28 -12.00 -5.94
C ASP A 247 23.65 -13.45 -5.62
N GLU A 248 22.90 -14.14 -4.76
CA GLU A 248 23.13 -15.53 -4.36
C GLU A 248 21.94 -16.44 -4.73
N SER A 249 20.81 -15.88 -5.18
CA SER A 249 19.60 -16.64 -5.45
C SER A 249 19.70 -17.50 -6.71
N THR A 250 19.72 -18.82 -6.53
CA THR A 250 19.70 -19.82 -7.61
C THR A 250 18.29 -20.13 -8.12
N ALA A 251 17.27 -19.39 -7.67
CA ALA A 251 15.89 -19.61 -8.11
C ALA A 251 15.74 -19.33 -9.61
N THR A 252 15.12 -20.27 -10.30
CA THR A 252 14.80 -20.25 -11.73
C THR A 252 13.36 -19.81 -11.98
N PHE A 253 13.10 -19.24 -13.16
CA PHE A 253 11.80 -18.65 -13.51
C PHE A 253 10.70 -19.69 -13.84
N HIS A 254 11.04 -20.98 -14.03
CA HIS A 254 10.09 -22.03 -14.40
C HIS A 254 9.02 -22.36 -13.34
N GLY A 255 9.17 -21.84 -12.12
CA GLY A 255 8.31 -22.18 -10.98
C GLY A 255 7.12 -21.23 -10.78
N ILE A 256 6.89 -20.30 -11.71
CA ILE A 256 5.80 -19.34 -11.69
C ILE A 256 5.19 -19.19 -13.08
N ARG A 257 3.99 -18.64 -13.17
CA ARG A 257 3.36 -18.18 -14.40
C ARG A 257 3.35 -16.67 -14.44
N VAL A 258 3.64 -16.10 -15.60
CA VAL A 258 3.47 -14.67 -15.89
C VAL A 258 2.45 -14.54 -17.01
N GLU A 259 1.34 -13.89 -16.72
CA GLU A 259 0.29 -13.56 -17.69
C GLU A 259 0.29 -12.05 -17.90
N VAL A 260 0.54 -11.60 -19.12
CA VAL A 260 0.57 -10.17 -19.44
C VAL A 260 -0.67 -9.81 -20.25
N ARG A 261 -1.39 -8.77 -19.81
CA ARG A 261 -2.63 -8.29 -20.45
C ARG A 261 -2.49 -6.84 -20.89
N THR A 262 -2.99 -6.53 -22.08
CA THR A 262 -3.08 -5.16 -22.58
C THR A 262 -4.31 -4.44 -22.07
N ASP A 263 -5.39 -5.16 -21.86
CA ASP A 263 -6.69 -4.70 -21.42
C ASP A 263 -6.97 -5.12 -19.97
N GLY A 264 -8.04 -4.57 -19.42
CA GLY A 264 -8.45 -4.80 -18.04
C GLY A 264 -7.71 -3.95 -17.02
N THR A 265 -8.15 -4.08 -15.77
CA THR A 265 -7.61 -3.33 -14.62
C THR A 265 -7.27 -4.24 -13.46
N ILE A 266 -6.39 -3.77 -12.57
CA ILE A 266 -5.98 -4.51 -11.38
C ILE A 266 -7.19 -4.80 -10.49
N GLU A 267 -8.10 -3.83 -10.35
CA GLU A 267 -9.25 -3.95 -9.46
C GLU A 267 -10.40 -4.81 -9.99
N GLU A 268 -10.62 -4.83 -11.30
CA GLU A 268 -11.71 -5.60 -11.91
C GLU A 268 -11.28 -7.00 -12.30
N ASP A 269 -10.18 -7.11 -13.04
CA ASP A 269 -9.69 -8.37 -13.60
C ASP A 269 -8.73 -9.10 -12.66
N GLY A 270 -8.14 -8.39 -11.70
CA GLY A 270 -7.32 -8.96 -10.63
C GLY A 270 -8.12 -9.40 -9.39
N ARG A 271 -9.43 -9.63 -9.50
CA ARG A 271 -10.25 -10.07 -8.36
C ARG A 271 -9.81 -11.43 -7.83
N GLY A 272 -9.75 -11.53 -6.50
CA GLY A 272 -9.21 -12.71 -5.83
C GLY A 272 -7.69 -12.79 -5.82
N LEU A 273 -6.97 -11.89 -6.50
CA LEU A 273 -5.52 -11.81 -6.47
C LEU A 273 -5.02 -10.84 -5.40
N LEU A 274 -3.71 -10.85 -5.16
CA LEU A 274 -3.04 -9.78 -4.40
C LEU A 274 -2.90 -8.56 -5.32
N GLN A 275 -3.75 -7.56 -5.13
CA GLN A 275 -3.82 -6.36 -5.95
C GLN A 275 -2.79 -5.32 -5.49
N VAL A 276 -1.93 -4.88 -6.39
CA VAL A 276 -0.91 -3.88 -6.08
C VAL A 276 -1.49 -2.47 -6.20
N ASP A 277 -1.32 -1.70 -5.13
CA ASP A 277 -1.50 -0.26 -5.10
C ASP A 277 -0.14 0.41 -5.34
N PHE A 278 -0.04 1.22 -6.40
CA PHE A 278 1.16 1.94 -6.81
C PHE A 278 1.33 3.17 -5.93
N ALA A 279 1.62 2.90 -4.67
CA ALA A 279 1.44 3.85 -3.59
C ALA A 279 2.46 4.99 -3.60
N ASN A 280 2.10 6.08 -2.94
CA ASN A 280 3.05 6.99 -2.34
C ASN A 280 3.50 6.43 -0.97
N LYS A 281 4.74 6.75 -0.53
CA LYS A 281 5.20 6.37 0.82
C LYS A 281 4.28 6.90 1.92
N PHE A 282 3.61 8.03 1.68
CA PHE A 282 2.45 8.47 2.44
C PHE A 282 1.19 7.90 1.78
N VAL A 283 0.75 6.74 2.26
CA VAL A 283 -0.36 5.96 1.67
C VAL A 283 -1.59 6.81 1.31
N GLY A 284 -2.20 6.52 0.17
CA GLY A 284 -3.27 7.29 -0.45
C GLY A 284 -2.80 8.57 -1.15
N GLY A 285 -1.49 8.84 -1.19
CA GLY A 285 -0.88 9.93 -1.93
C GLY A 285 -1.61 11.28 -1.82
N GLY A 286 -1.96 11.82 -2.98
CA GLY A 286 -2.68 13.08 -3.15
C GLY A 286 -4.21 12.94 -3.16
N VAL A 287 -4.80 11.87 -2.61
CA VAL A 287 -6.25 11.60 -2.72
C VAL A 287 -7.11 12.74 -2.19
N LEU A 288 -6.68 13.36 -1.09
CA LEU A 288 -7.34 14.52 -0.48
C LEU A 288 -6.89 15.88 -1.06
N ALA A 289 -6.21 15.87 -2.21
CA ALA A 289 -5.72 17.05 -2.92
C ALA A 289 -5.92 16.88 -4.44
N SER A 290 -4.94 17.19 -5.28
CA SER A 290 -5.04 17.10 -6.75
C SER A 290 -4.63 15.75 -7.34
N GLY A 291 -4.07 14.83 -6.55
CA GLY A 291 -3.69 13.48 -7.03
C GLY A 291 -4.91 12.72 -7.52
N CYS A 292 -4.79 12.03 -8.67
CA CYS A 292 -5.87 11.26 -9.29
C CYS A 292 -5.33 10.21 -10.26
N VAL A 293 -4.24 9.54 -9.89
CA VAL A 293 -3.70 8.40 -10.64
C VAL A 293 -4.16 7.09 -9.98
N GLN A 294 -3.50 5.96 -10.26
CA GLN A 294 -3.95 4.64 -9.82
C GLN A 294 -4.26 4.55 -8.31
N GLU A 295 -3.37 5.02 -7.43
CA GLU A 295 -3.58 5.00 -5.97
C GLU A 295 -4.80 5.84 -5.57
N GLU A 296 -4.88 7.10 -5.98
CA GLU A 296 -5.99 7.97 -5.55
C GLU A 296 -7.33 7.53 -6.11
N ILE A 297 -7.37 7.02 -7.34
CA ILE A 297 -8.59 6.43 -7.93
C ILE A 297 -9.04 5.25 -7.08
N ARG A 298 -8.13 4.32 -6.74
CA ARG A 298 -8.45 3.16 -5.90
C ARG A 298 -9.02 3.58 -4.54
N PHE A 299 -8.46 4.62 -3.92
CA PHE A 299 -8.92 5.13 -2.64
C PHE A 299 -10.30 5.80 -2.69
N VAL A 300 -10.72 6.41 -3.81
CA VAL A 300 -12.06 7.03 -3.89
C VAL A 300 -13.14 6.06 -4.36
N ILE A 301 -12.81 5.03 -5.14
CA ILE A 301 -13.79 3.97 -5.46
C ILE A 301 -13.93 2.96 -4.31
N CYS A 302 -12.92 2.84 -3.45
CA CYS A 302 -12.97 2.08 -2.18
C CYS A 302 -12.68 2.99 -0.96
N PRO A 303 -13.58 3.91 -0.55
CA PRO A 303 -13.31 4.94 0.47
C PRO A 303 -12.92 4.43 1.85
N GLU A 304 -13.16 3.15 2.15
CA GLU A 304 -12.65 2.50 3.35
C GLU A 304 -11.11 2.53 3.43
N LEU A 305 -10.41 2.64 2.30
CA LEU A 305 -8.95 2.82 2.27
C LEU A 305 -8.48 4.15 2.86
N LEU A 306 -9.30 5.21 2.80
CA LEU A 306 -8.95 6.55 3.29
C LEU A 306 -8.55 6.53 4.77
N ILE A 307 -9.09 5.59 5.55
CA ILE A 307 -8.81 5.51 6.98
C ILE A 307 -7.40 5.03 7.30
N SER A 308 -6.72 4.34 6.37
CA SER A 308 -5.32 3.96 6.54
C SER A 308 -4.43 5.18 6.83
N ARG A 309 -4.76 6.33 6.25
CA ARG A 309 -4.07 7.63 6.42
C ARG A 309 -4.14 8.16 7.86
N LEU A 310 -5.12 7.73 8.64
CA LEU A 310 -5.28 8.19 10.02
C LEU A 310 -4.20 7.61 10.94
N PHE A 311 -3.80 6.36 10.71
CA PHE A 311 -2.95 5.62 11.64
C PHE A 311 -1.70 5.01 10.99
N THR A 312 -1.48 5.14 9.69
CA THR A 312 -0.28 4.59 9.02
C THR A 312 0.78 5.67 8.89
N GLU A 313 1.89 5.49 9.60
CA GLU A 313 3.09 6.33 9.42
C GLU A 313 3.67 6.13 8.02
N VAL A 314 4.40 7.11 7.49
CA VAL A 314 5.12 6.99 6.21
C VAL A 314 5.88 5.67 6.10
N LEU A 315 5.73 4.98 4.97
CA LEU A 315 6.38 3.68 4.72
C LEU A 315 7.89 3.88 4.49
N ASP A 316 8.71 3.10 5.17
CA ASP A 316 10.15 3.00 4.92
C ASP A 316 10.46 1.92 3.87
N ARG A 317 11.70 1.86 3.37
CA ARG A 317 12.16 1.02 2.25
C ARG A 317 11.87 -0.48 2.38
N THR A 318 11.73 -1.02 3.59
CA THR A 318 11.43 -2.45 3.84
C THR A 318 10.06 -2.67 4.47
N GLU A 319 9.12 -1.77 4.16
CA GLU A 319 7.77 -1.82 4.68
C GLU A 319 6.71 -1.82 3.58
N ALA A 320 5.57 -2.43 3.86
CA ALA A 320 4.38 -2.39 3.01
C ALA A 320 3.13 -2.31 3.88
N LEU A 321 2.04 -1.77 3.33
CA LEU A 321 0.73 -1.81 3.99
C LEU A 321 -0.18 -2.78 3.24
N HIS A 322 -0.66 -3.80 3.93
CA HIS A 322 -1.70 -4.69 3.41
C HIS A 322 -3.06 -4.25 3.91
N VAL A 323 -4.07 -4.33 3.03
CA VAL A 323 -5.46 -4.10 3.38
C VAL A 323 -6.29 -5.27 2.88
N ILE A 324 -7.07 -5.88 3.77
CA ILE A 324 -8.00 -6.97 3.43
C ILE A 324 -9.39 -6.56 3.85
N GLY A 325 -10.36 -6.67 2.95
CA GLY A 325 -11.78 -6.53 3.31
C GLY A 325 -12.50 -5.31 2.77
N VAL A 326 -11.81 -4.46 2.01
CA VAL A 326 -12.43 -3.26 1.44
C VAL A 326 -13.47 -3.63 0.39
N GLU A 327 -14.50 -2.80 0.30
CA GLU A 327 -15.55 -2.86 -0.72
C GLU A 327 -15.36 -1.74 -1.73
N GLN A 328 -15.56 -2.05 -3.02
CA GLN A 328 -15.70 -1.04 -4.05
C GLN A 328 -17.15 -0.53 -4.09
N PHE A 329 -17.32 0.79 -4.12
CA PHE A 329 -18.63 1.44 -4.11
C PHE A 329 -18.94 2.16 -5.40
N SER A 330 -17.94 2.56 -6.18
CA SER A 330 -18.17 3.42 -7.34
C SER A 330 -17.59 2.84 -8.61
N GLU A 331 -18.35 2.98 -9.70
CA GLU A 331 -17.86 2.83 -11.06
C GLU A 331 -17.22 4.15 -11.50
N TYR A 332 -16.23 4.05 -12.39
CA TYR A 332 -15.52 5.22 -12.90
C TYR A 332 -15.09 5.01 -14.35
N SER A 333 -14.71 6.10 -15.00
CA SER A 333 -13.98 6.07 -16.26
C SER A 333 -12.87 7.11 -16.26
N GLY A 334 -11.98 7.01 -17.24
CA GLY A 334 -10.88 7.97 -17.41
C GLY A 334 -9.79 7.82 -16.34
N TYR A 335 -8.79 8.68 -16.42
CA TYR A 335 -7.58 8.61 -15.59
C TYR A 335 -6.97 10.00 -15.44
N ALA A 336 -6.40 10.32 -14.28
CA ALA A 336 -5.79 11.63 -14.01
C ALA A 336 -6.76 12.80 -14.26
N GLY A 337 -6.52 13.59 -15.30
CA GLY A 337 -7.35 14.76 -15.63
C GLY A 337 -8.74 14.40 -16.16
N SER A 338 -8.92 13.22 -16.74
CA SER A 338 -10.19 12.75 -17.33
C SER A 338 -11.00 11.85 -16.41
N PHE A 339 -10.57 11.66 -15.16
CA PHE A 339 -11.30 10.84 -14.19
C PHE A 339 -12.72 11.36 -13.98
N GLU A 340 -13.69 10.44 -14.04
CA GLU A 340 -15.12 10.73 -13.92
C GLU A 340 -15.82 9.61 -13.14
N TRP A 341 -16.68 9.98 -12.20
CA TRP A 341 -17.55 9.03 -11.51
C TRP A 341 -18.71 8.61 -12.43
N LYS A 342 -18.99 7.31 -12.51
CA LYS A 342 -19.99 6.75 -13.44
C LYS A 342 -21.23 6.16 -12.79
N GLY A 343 -21.18 5.86 -11.50
CA GLY A 343 -22.35 5.31 -10.82
C GLY A 343 -22.01 4.44 -9.62
N ASP A 344 -23.05 3.73 -9.18
CA ASP A 344 -22.94 2.70 -8.13
C ASP A 344 -22.23 1.46 -8.67
N PHE A 345 -21.38 0.86 -7.84
CA PHE A 345 -20.75 -0.42 -8.10
C PHE A 345 -21.17 -1.44 -7.04
N ILE A 346 -21.84 -2.51 -7.47
CA ILE A 346 -22.22 -3.62 -6.59
C ILE A 346 -21.09 -4.64 -6.53
N ASP A 347 -20.30 -4.58 -5.46
CA ASP A 347 -19.16 -5.45 -5.27
C ASP A 347 -19.58 -6.91 -5.03
N LYS A 348 -19.01 -7.80 -5.84
CA LYS A 348 -19.38 -9.23 -5.95
C LYS A 348 -18.53 -10.19 -5.11
N PRO A 349 -17.23 -9.94 -4.81
CA PRO A 349 -16.42 -10.86 -4.02
C PRO A 349 -17.09 -11.23 -2.69
N PRO A 350 -17.11 -12.53 -2.34
CA PRO A 350 -17.71 -12.97 -1.10
C PRO A 350 -16.90 -12.50 0.10
N ARG A 351 -17.48 -12.67 1.30
CA ARG A 351 -16.74 -12.43 2.55
C ARG A 351 -16.00 -13.70 2.99
N ASP A 352 -14.89 -13.54 3.67
CA ASP A 352 -14.22 -14.63 4.38
C ASP A 352 -14.94 -14.94 5.71
N GLY A 353 -14.46 -15.99 6.42
CA GLY A 353 -15.04 -16.40 7.71
C GLY A 353 -14.94 -15.36 8.83
N CYS A 354 -14.20 -14.27 8.63
CA CYS A 354 -14.06 -13.17 9.58
C CYS A 354 -14.85 -11.91 9.16
N GLY A 355 -15.67 -12.00 8.10
CA GLY A 355 -16.52 -10.91 7.63
C GLY A 355 -15.83 -9.89 6.72
N ARG A 356 -14.58 -10.12 6.31
CA ARG A 356 -13.87 -9.26 5.35
C ARG A 356 -14.27 -9.63 3.93
N ARG A 357 -14.49 -8.66 3.04
CA ARG A 357 -14.52 -8.95 1.59
C ARG A 357 -13.21 -9.64 1.17
N LYS A 358 -13.28 -10.62 0.28
CA LYS A 358 -12.10 -11.29 -0.28
C LYS A 358 -11.41 -10.43 -1.35
N CYS A 359 -11.04 -9.22 -0.93
CA CYS A 359 -10.22 -8.26 -1.67
C CYS A 359 -8.96 -8.02 -0.84
N HIS A 360 -7.78 -8.28 -1.44
CA HIS A 360 -6.48 -8.09 -0.79
C HIS A 360 -5.65 -7.09 -1.59
N ILE A 361 -5.43 -5.93 -1.00
CA ILE A 361 -4.61 -4.86 -1.58
C ILE A 361 -3.27 -4.78 -0.83
N VAL A 362 -2.20 -4.48 -1.54
CA VAL A 362 -0.90 -4.13 -0.96
C VAL A 362 -0.38 -2.81 -1.53
N ALA A 363 -0.15 -1.84 -0.65
CA ALA A 363 0.50 -0.58 -0.97
C ALA A 363 2.02 -0.71 -0.85
N ILE A 364 2.70 -0.52 -1.97
CA ILE A 364 4.16 -0.44 -2.07
C ILE A 364 4.55 0.81 -2.88
N ASP A 365 5.42 1.63 -2.32
CA ASP A 365 5.85 2.87 -2.96
C ASP A 365 7.12 2.67 -3.79
N ALA A 366 7.09 3.07 -5.07
CA ALA A 366 8.28 3.11 -5.92
C ALA A 366 9.13 4.36 -5.65
N LEU A 367 10.40 4.36 -6.06
CA LEU A 367 11.19 5.59 -6.08
C LEU A 367 10.74 6.50 -7.23
N HIS A 368 10.79 7.81 -7.01
CA HIS A 368 10.66 8.81 -8.06
C HIS A 368 12.04 9.14 -8.63
N PHE A 369 12.21 9.04 -9.94
CA PHE A 369 13.49 9.30 -10.62
C PHE A 369 13.46 10.61 -11.40
N ALA A 370 14.36 11.54 -11.08
CA ALA A 370 14.52 12.77 -11.86
C ALA A 370 15.10 12.45 -13.26
N GLU A 371 16.03 11.51 -13.33
CA GLU A 371 16.63 11.03 -14.57
C GLU A 371 16.46 9.52 -14.67
N GLU A 372 15.94 9.05 -15.80
CA GLU A 372 15.63 7.64 -16.02
C GLU A 372 16.86 6.74 -15.80
N ALA A 373 18.07 7.19 -16.19
CA ALA A 373 19.29 6.40 -16.05
C ALA A 373 19.65 6.07 -14.58
N GLN A 374 19.20 6.86 -13.61
CA GLN A 374 19.54 6.65 -12.19
C GLN A 374 18.99 5.34 -11.67
N GLN A 375 17.81 4.91 -12.14
CA GLN A 375 17.13 3.72 -11.63
C GLN A 375 17.92 2.43 -11.82
N TYR A 376 18.85 2.40 -12.77
CA TYR A 376 19.74 1.27 -13.05
C TYR A 376 20.88 1.13 -12.03
N GLN A 377 21.10 2.11 -11.14
CA GLN A 377 22.09 1.97 -10.08
C GLN A 377 21.72 0.80 -9.15
N ALA A 378 22.68 -0.07 -8.87
CA ALA A 378 22.46 -1.29 -8.07
C ALA A 378 21.74 -1.01 -6.74
N LYS A 379 22.14 0.06 -6.01
CA LYS A 379 21.51 0.48 -4.75
C LYS A 379 20.03 0.87 -4.88
N LEU A 380 19.60 1.33 -6.06
CA LEU A 380 18.22 1.73 -6.30
C LEU A 380 17.40 0.53 -6.79
N MET A 381 17.97 -0.33 -7.66
CA MET A 381 17.33 -1.58 -8.06
C MET A 381 17.08 -2.52 -6.86
N ILE A 382 18.06 -2.67 -5.96
CA ILE A 382 17.89 -3.49 -4.75
C ILE A 382 16.80 -2.94 -3.82
N ARG A 383 16.67 -1.61 -3.72
CA ARG A 383 15.59 -0.97 -2.96
C ARG A 383 14.22 -1.36 -3.53
N GLU A 384 14.04 -1.28 -4.85
CA GLU A 384 12.77 -1.64 -5.51
C GLU A 384 12.46 -3.13 -5.37
N LEU A 385 13.46 -3.99 -5.55
CA LEU A 385 13.34 -5.44 -5.32
C LEU A 385 12.91 -5.75 -3.88
N ASN A 386 13.57 -5.14 -2.90
CA ASN A 386 13.25 -5.36 -1.48
C ASN A 386 11.86 -4.84 -1.11
N LYS A 387 11.47 -3.68 -1.62
CA LYS A 387 10.13 -3.12 -1.42
C LYS A 387 9.04 -4.05 -1.95
N ALA A 388 9.17 -4.49 -3.21
CA ALA A 388 8.23 -5.44 -3.81
C ALA A 388 8.26 -6.79 -3.07
N TYR A 389 9.43 -7.28 -2.65
CA TYR A 389 9.56 -8.51 -1.86
C TYR A 389 8.77 -8.46 -0.55
N VAL A 390 8.88 -7.36 0.20
CA VAL A 390 8.10 -7.17 1.43
C VAL A 390 6.61 -7.22 1.14
N GLY A 391 6.16 -6.54 0.08
CA GLY A 391 4.77 -6.55 -0.33
C GLY A 391 4.28 -7.94 -0.79
N PHE A 392 5.09 -8.71 -1.50
CA PHE A 392 4.66 -9.97 -2.10
C PHE A 392 4.90 -11.18 -1.19
N LEU A 393 5.62 -11.01 -0.08
CA LEU A 393 5.88 -12.09 0.86
C LEU A 393 4.56 -12.76 1.31
N PRO A 394 4.45 -14.09 1.27
CA PRO A 394 3.30 -14.78 1.82
C PRO A 394 3.07 -14.44 3.30
N PRO A 395 1.82 -14.23 3.75
CA PRO A 395 1.53 -13.93 5.15
C PRO A 395 1.86 -15.11 6.08
N GLU A 396 1.74 -16.34 5.58
CA GLU A 396 2.02 -17.57 6.33
C GLU A 396 2.67 -18.60 5.39
N ARG A 397 3.74 -19.25 5.86
CA ARG A 397 4.46 -20.27 5.07
C ARG A 397 3.60 -21.53 4.91
N GLY A 398 3.65 -22.13 3.73
CA GLY A 398 2.95 -23.39 3.43
C GLY A 398 1.44 -23.27 3.24
N LYS A 399 0.88 -22.06 3.35
CA LYS A 399 -0.53 -21.80 3.03
C LYS A 399 -0.70 -21.49 1.54
N PRO A 400 -1.84 -21.85 0.93
CA PRO A 400 -2.16 -21.44 -0.43
C PRO A 400 -2.14 -19.91 -0.58
N ILE A 401 -1.47 -19.42 -1.62
CA ILE A 401 -1.31 -17.99 -1.90
C ILE A 401 -1.91 -17.63 -3.25
N ALA A 402 -2.42 -16.41 -3.34
CA ALA A 402 -2.91 -15.85 -4.59
C ALA A 402 -1.75 -15.41 -5.51
N ALA A 403 -2.00 -15.36 -6.81
CA ALA A 403 -1.14 -14.62 -7.74
C ALA A 403 -1.14 -13.11 -7.39
N VAL A 404 -0.17 -12.37 -7.93
CA VAL A 404 -0.11 -10.91 -7.84
C VAL A 404 -0.77 -10.29 -9.07
N ALA A 405 -1.67 -9.34 -8.87
CA ALA A 405 -2.20 -8.48 -9.94
C ALA A 405 -1.51 -7.13 -9.86
N SER A 406 -0.65 -6.81 -10.84
CA SER A 406 0.17 -5.60 -10.87
C SER A 406 0.31 -5.04 -12.29
N GLY A 407 1.21 -4.10 -12.50
CA GLY A 407 1.47 -3.48 -13.79
C GLY A 407 2.66 -2.54 -13.72
N ASN A 408 2.54 -1.40 -14.41
CA ASN A 408 3.56 -0.36 -14.57
C ASN A 408 3.87 0.44 -13.27
N TRP A 409 4.23 -0.27 -12.20
CA TRP A 409 4.52 0.25 -10.86
C TRP A 409 5.68 1.26 -10.88
N GLY A 410 5.36 2.52 -10.58
CA GLY A 410 6.32 3.62 -10.55
C GLY A 410 6.72 4.18 -11.93
N CYS A 411 6.07 3.77 -13.02
CA CYS A 411 6.49 4.15 -14.37
C CYS A 411 5.83 5.42 -14.92
N GLY A 412 4.69 5.83 -14.34
CA GLY A 412 3.99 7.06 -14.75
C GLY A 412 4.61 8.30 -14.10
N ALA A 413 3.90 8.88 -13.13
CA ALA A 413 4.34 10.09 -12.43
C ALA A 413 5.72 9.99 -11.73
N PHE A 414 6.24 8.77 -11.54
CA PHE A 414 7.52 8.50 -10.86
C PHE A 414 8.68 8.18 -11.82
N ASN A 415 8.41 8.19 -13.14
CA ASN A 415 9.43 8.14 -14.19
C ASN A 415 10.33 6.88 -14.16
N GLY A 416 9.79 5.74 -13.72
CA GLY A 416 10.45 4.45 -13.83
C GLY A 416 10.30 3.81 -15.22
N ASP A 417 11.28 3.02 -15.63
CA ASP A 417 11.24 2.22 -16.86
C ASP A 417 10.39 0.96 -16.63
N SER A 418 9.35 0.78 -17.45
CA SER A 418 8.42 -0.35 -17.39
C SER A 418 9.08 -1.69 -17.71
N LYS A 419 10.10 -1.73 -18.57
CA LYS A 419 10.87 -2.95 -18.86
C LYS A 419 11.69 -3.37 -17.64
N LEU A 420 12.39 -2.43 -17.01
CA LEU A 420 13.11 -2.72 -15.76
C LEU A 420 12.13 -3.15 -14.65
N LYS A 421 11.08 -2.36 -14.41
CA LYS A 421 10.14 -2.61 -13.30
C LYS A 421 9.36 -3.91 -13.44
N SER A 422 8.98 -4.32 -14.65
CA SER A 422 8.35 -5.63 -14.88
C SER A 422 9.33 -6.77 -14.56
N LEU A 423 10.58 -6.70 -15.02
CA LEU A 423 11.60 -7.70 -14.70
C LEU A 423 11.88 -7.81 -13.20
N LEU A 424 11.99 -6.68 -12.48
CA LEU A 424 12.18 -6.71 -11.02
C LEU A 424 10.99 -7.38 -10.30
N GLN A 425 9.76 -7.11 -10.73
CA GLN A 425 8.57 -7.76 -10.17
C GLN A 425 8.55 -9.27 -10.47
N ILE A 426 8.95 -9.69 -11.68
CA ILE A 426 9.08 -11.10 -12.05
C ILE A 426 10.13 -11.79 -11.16
N MET A 427 11.30 -11.18 -10.94
CA MET A 427 12.32 -11.71 -10.03
C MET A 427 11.77 -11.93 -8.62
N VAL A 428 11.02 -10.96 -8.09
CA VAL A 428 10.40 -11.06 -6.77
C VAL A 428 9.34 -12.17 -6.72
N CYS A 429 8.49 -12.26 -7.73
CA CYS A 429 7.47 -13.31 -7.86
C CYS A 429 8.11 -14.70 -7.89
N THR A 430 9.23 -14.85 -8.61
CA THR A 430 10.02 -16.10 -8.64
C THR A 430 10.50 -16.51 -7.24
N LEU A 431 11.01 -15.56 -6.45
CA LEU A 431 11.49 -15.85 -5.08
C LEU A 431 10.34 -16.13 -4.10
N THR A 432 9.23 -15.41 -4.25
CA THR A 432 8.06 -15.53 -3.37
C THR A 432 7.11 -16.65 -3.80
N ARG A 433 7.41 -17.35 -4.90
CA ARG A 433 6.62 -18.44 -5.50
C ARG A 433 5.19 -18.01 -5.81
N ARG A 434 5.02 -16.80 -6.32
CA ARG A 434 3.73 -16.27 -6.78
C ARG A 434 3.71 -16.17 -8.29
N ASP A 435 2.58 -16.54 -8.87
CA ASP A 435 2.27 -16.15 -10.25
C ASP A 435 2.03 -14.64 -10.33
N LEU A 436 2.20 -14.08 -11.53
CA LEU A 436 2.03 -12.65 -11.81
C LEU A 436 1.05 -12.45 -12.97
N VAL A 437 0.02 -11.64 -12.74
CA VAL A 437 -0.83 -11.06 -13.78
C VAL A 437 -0.41 -9.59 -13.93
N TYR A 438 0.14 -9.23 -15.08
CA TYR A 438 0.70 -7.91 -15.36
C TYR A 438 -0.16 -7.15 -16.38
N PHE A 439 -0.73 -6.03 -15.96
CA PHE A 439 -1.52 -5.15 -16.82
C PHE A 439 -0.64 -4.04 -17.41
N THR A 440 -0.55 -3.96 -18.75
CA THR A 440 0.25 -2.95 -19.45
C THR A 440 -0.53 -1.68 -19.79
N PHE A 441 -1.85 -1.68 -19.55
CA PHE A 441 -2.75 -0.53 -19.74
C PHE A 441 -2.73 0.02 -21.18
N GLY A 442 -2.90 -0.86 -22.15
CA GLY A 442 -2.99 -0.55 -23.58
C GLY A 442 -1.68 -0.72 -24.35
N ASP A 443 -0.55 -0.93 -23.68
CA ASP A 443 0.76 -1.07 -24.34
C ASP A 443 0.99 -2.52 -24.81
N ALA A 444 0.65 -2.78 -26.07
CA ALA A 444 0.86 -4.07 -26.73
C ALA A 444 2.33 -4.39 -27.00
N ALA A 445 3.17 -3.37 -27.22
CA ALA A 445 4.60 -3.59 -27.44
C ALA A 445 5.28 -4.05 -26.14
N LEU A 446 4.95 -3.41 -25.01
CA LEU A 446 5.41 -3.84 -23.70
C LEU A 446 4.93 -5.26 -23.38
N LYS A 447 3.67 -5.61 -23.72
CA LYS A 447 3.16 -6.97 -23.56
C LYS A 447 4.07 -7.99 -24.26
N SER A 448 4.27 -7.83 -25.57
CA SER A 448 5.13 -8.74 -26.34
C SER A 448 6.56 -8.80 -25.79
N ASN A 449 7.14 -7.65 -25.42
CA ASN A 449 8.47 -7.61 -24.83
C ASN A 449 8.57 -8.42 -23.52
N ILE A 450 7.57 -8.34 -22.64
CA ILE A 450 7.58 -9.08 -21.36
C ILE A 450 7.36 -10.58 -21.63
N ASP A 451 6.43 -10.95 -22.51
CA ASP A 451 6.16 -12.35 -22.86
C ASP A 451 7.39 -13.04 -23.47
N ASP A 452 8.04 -12.37 -24.44
CA ASP A 452 9.25 -12.88 -25.10
C ASP A 452 10.39 -13.02 -24.10
N LEU A 453 10.58 -12.02 -23.22
CA LEU A 453 11.64 -12.08 -22.21
C LEU A 453 11.38 -13.21 -21.23
N PHE A 454 10.16 -13.32 -20.69
CA PHE A 454 9.85 -14.36 -19.72
C PHE A 454 10.03 -15.76 -20.31
N SER A 455 9.58 -15.97 -21.55
CA SER A 455 9.81 -17.24 -22.28
C SER A 455 11.29 -17.54 -22.41
N PHE A 456 12.10 -16.55 -22.83
CA PHE A 456 13.55 -16.69 -22.93
C PHE A 456 14.22 -17.04 -21.60
N LEU A 457 13.84 -16.36 -20.51
CA LEU A 457 14.35 -16.63 -19.15
C LEU A 457 14.08 -18.09 -18.71
N VAL A 458 12.88 -18.60 -19.03
CA VAL A 458 12.46 -19.97 -18.69
C VAL A 458 13.18 -21.00 -19.56
N GLU A 459 13.22 -20.81 -20.87
CA GLU A 459 13.86 -21.72 -21.83
C GLU A 459 15.35 -21.91 -21.56
N HIS A 460 16.06 -20.83 -21.22
CA HIS A 460 17.50 -20.86 -20.93
C HIS A 460 17.80 -21.20 -19.46
N GLN A 461 16.79 -21.53 -18.66
CA GLN A 461 16.89 -21.86 -17.23
C GLN A 461 17.69 -20.82 -16.42
N LEU A 462 17.53 -19.55 -16.75
CA LEU A 462 18.28 -18.49 -16.08
C LEU A 462 17.85 -18.37 -14.62
N THR A 463 18.83 -18.04 -13.78
CA THR A 463 18.63 -17.81 -12.35
C THR A 463 18.48 -16.33 -12.04
N VAL A 464 17.82 -16.03 -10.92
CA VAL A 464 17.72 -14.65 -10.40
C VAL A 464 19.10 -14.02 -10.19
N GLN A 465 20.08 -14.79 -9.70
CA GLN A 465 21.48 -14.35 -9.59
C GLN A 465 22.07 -13.91 -10.95
N GLN A 466 21.89 -14.70 -12.02
CA GLN A 466 22.40 -14.36 -13.35
C GLN A 466 21.77 -13.08 -13.91
N ILE A 467 20.47 -12.90 -13.70
CA ILE A 467 19.75 -11.69 -14.11
C ILE A 467 20.19 -10.48 -13.29
N TRP A 468 20.31 -10.61 -11.97
CA TRP A 468 20.81 -9.55 -11.10
C TRP A 468 22.22 -9.06 -11.52
N ARG A 469 23.14 -9.99 -11.77
CA ARG A 469 24.49 -9.65 -12.27
C ARG A 469 24.44 -8.92 -13.61
N THR A 470 23.57 -9.36 -14.51
CA THR A 470 23.38 -8.76 -15.83
C THR A 470 22.81 -7.35 -15.74
N LEU A 471 21.82 -7.11 -14.87
CA LEU A 471 21.29 -5.76 -14.58
C LEU A 471 22.40 -4.82 -14.10
N CYS A 472 23.27 -5.29 -13.21
CA CYS A 472 24.36 -4.48 -12.70
C CYS A 472 25.50 -4.26 -13.71
N GLU A 473 25.70 -5.16 -14.66
CA GLU A 473 26.61 -4.96 -15.78
C GLU A 473 26.05 -3.94 -16.78
N PHE A 474 24.75 -4.04 -17.11
CA PHE A 474 24.06 -3.08 -17.98
C PHE A 474 24.20 -1.66 -17.44
N SER A 475 23.98 -1.47 -16.14
CA SER A 475 24.17 -0.19 -15.44
C SER A 475 25.56 0.42 -15.63
N ARG A 476 26.62 -0.41 -15.61
CA ARG A 476 28.02 0.05 -15.69
C ARG A 476 28.47 0.37 -17.10
N LYS A 477 28.03 -0.42 -18.09
CA LYS A 477 28.58 -0.33 -19.45
C LYS A 477 28.07 0.86 -20.27
N LYS A 478 27.03 1.58 -19.81
CA LYS A 478 26.41 2.73 -20.51
C LYS A 478 26.31 2.50 -22.03
N LEU A 479 25.92 1.29 -22.46
CA LEU A 479 26.03 0.87 -23.86
C LEU A 479 25.10 1.72 -24.73
N PRO A 480 25.64 2.55 -25.65
CA PRO A 480 24.80 3.32 -26.56
C PRO A 480 24.02 2.36 -27.47
N GLY A 481 22.71 2.53 -27.55
CA GLY A 481 21.87 1.86 -28.56
C GLY A 481 21.29 0.49 -28.20
N TYR A 482 21.51 -0.05 -27.00
CA TYR A 482 20.87 -1.30 -26.55
C TYR A 482 19.80 -1.02 -25.50
N THR A 483 18.60 -1.60 -25.66
CA THR A 483 17.64 -1.66 -24.55
C THR A 483 18.07 -2.73 -23.54
N LEU A 484 17.54 -2.67 -22.31
CA LEU A 484 17.83 -3.66 -21.27
C LEU A 484 17.58 -5.10 -21.77
N TYR A 485 16.48 -5.32 -22.49
CA TYR A 485 16.09 -6.66 -22.95
C TYR A 485 17.03 -7.15 -24.07
N ASP A 486 17.39 -6.28 -25.01
CA ASP A 486 18.36 -6.61 -26.07
C ASP A 486 19.71 -7.04 -25.48
N TYR A 487 20.15 -6.36 -24.43
CA TYR A 487 21.38 -6.71 -23.73
C TYR A 487 21.31 -8.10 -23.07
N ILE A 488 20.17 -8.43 -22.44
CA ILE A 488 19.95 -9.76 -21.85
C ILE A 488 19.98 -10.83 -22.95
N TYR A 489 19.25 -10.63 -24.05
CA TYR A 489 19.24 -11.58 -25.16
C TYR A 489 20.65 -11.79 -25.73
N GLN A 490 21.38 -10.71 -26.03
CA GLN A 490 22.74 -10.79 -26.58
C GLN A 490 23.67 -11.59 -25.66
N LYS A 491 23.57 -11.39 -24.35
CA LYS A 491 24.45 -12.03 -23.37
C LYS A 491 24.24 -13.55 -23.28
N PHE A 492 23.01 -14.03 -23.46
CA PHE A 492 22.66 -15.44 -23.20
C PHE A 492 22.32 -16.25 -24.46
N ARG A 493 22.16 -15.62 -25.63
CA ARG A 493 21.85 -16.30 -26.90
C ARG A 493 23.04 -17.08 -27.50
N ASN A 494 24.28 -16.72 -27.14
CA ASN A 494 25.51 -17.40 -27.56
C ASN A 494 26.39 -17.72 -26.34
N PRO A 495 26.26 -18.89 -25.70
CA PRO A 495 27.23 -19.30 -24.68
C PRO A 495 28.59 -19.49 -25.37
N THR A 496 29.52 -18.57 -25.19
CA THR A 496 30.91 -18.82 -25.58
C THR A 496 31.38 -20.03 -24.78
N PRO A 497 31.89 -21.11 -25.42
CA PRO A 497 32.45 -22.23 -24.69
C PRO A 497 33.59 -21.70 -23.82
N VAL A 498 33.51 -21.92 -22.51
CA VAL A 498 34.63 -21.66 -21.60
C VAL A 498 35.76 -22.58 -22.07
N GLN A 499 36.75 -22.02 -22.77
CA GLN A 499 37.98 -22.75 -23.08
C GLN A 499 38.65 -23.08 -21.74
N SER A 500 38.77 -24.38 -21.49
CA SER A 500 39.56 -24.94 -20.42
C SER A 500 40.96 -24.34 -20.44
N ALA A 501 41.44 -23.96 -19.25
CA ALA A 501 42.79 -23.48 -19.04
C ALA A 501 43.80 -24.48 -19.63
N GLN A 502 44.45 -24.11 -20.74
CA GLN A 502 45.67 -24.74 -21.17
C GLN A 502 46.83 -24.07 -20.43
N THR A 503 47.39 -24.82 -19.50
CA THR A 503 48.73 -24.64 -18.95
C THR A 503 49.74 -24.47 -20.09
N SER A 504 50.27 -23.26 -20.27
CA SER A 504 51.48 -23.02 -21.05
C SER A 504 52.67 -22.85 -20.10
N GLN A 505 53.56 -23.85 -20.14
CA GLN A 505 54.94 -23.72 -19.69
C GLN A 505 55.65 -22.68 -20.57
N PHE A 506 56.27 -21.66 -19.97
CA PHE A 506 57.40 -20.95 -20.58
C PHE A 506 58.38 -20.49 -19.49
N SER A 507 59.63 -20.95 -19.65
CA SER A 507 60.84 -20.59 -18.91
C SER A 507 61.46 -19.29 -19.47
N PRO A 508 62.46 -18.68 -18.80
CA PRO A 508 62.60 -17.23 -18.67
C PRO A 508 63.56 -16.60 -19.69
N GLY A 509 63.32 -15.31 -20.01
CA GLY A 509 64.23 -14.47 -20.78
C GLY A 509 63.99 -12.98 -20.50
N SER A 510 65.01 -12.34 -19.93
CA SER A 510 65.24 -10.89 -19.74
C SER A 510 64.91 -10.06 -21.00
N SER A 511 64.46 -8.79 -20.95
CA SER A 511 65.10 -7.64 -20.28
C SER A 511 64.22 -6.38 -20.32
N HIS A 512 64.19 -5.64 -19.21
CA HIS A 512 64.06 -4.18 -19.00
C HIS A 512 63.13 -3.32 -19.89
N SER A 513 62.08 -2.76 -19.27
CA SER A 513 61.97 -1.32 -18.96
C SER A 513 60.72 -1.00 -18.12
N THR A 514 60.92 -0.40 -16.95
CA THR A 514 59.90 0.31 -16.14
C THR A 514 60.02 1.81 -16.43
N PRO A 515 58.91 2.58 -16.47
CA PRO A 515 58.31 3.23 -15.27
C PRO A 515 56.76 3.23 -15.33
N SER A 516 55.90 3.47 -14.33
CA SER A 516 55.87 3.83 -12.91
C SER A 516 54.45 3.47 -12.41
N PRO A 517 54.20 3.33 -11.09
CA PRO A 517 52.90 2.91 -10.57
C PRO A 517 52.04 4.15 -10.29
N ASP A 518 50.92 4.30 -10.99
CA ASP A 518 49.78 5.12 -10.54
C ASP A 518 48.60 4.93 -11.50
N SER A 519 47.72 4.00 -11.15
CA SER A 519 46.28 4.03 -11.47
C SER A 519 45.63 2.82 -10.81
N ASP A 520 45.43 2.92 -9.49
CA ASP A 520 44.45 2.10 -8.79
C ASP A 520 43.06 2.45 -9.34
N ASP A 521 42.61 1.71 -10.36
CA ASP A 521 41.21 1.64 -10.76
C ASP A 521 40.43 0.86 -9.69
N HIS A 522 40.26 1.48 -8.53
CA HIS A 522 39.36 1.02 -7.49
C HIS A 522 37.91 1.35 -7.88
N SER A 523 37.41 0.69 -8.92
CA SER A 523 35.97 0.54 -9.10
C SER A 523 35.49 -0.55 -8.12
N PRO A 524 34.60 -0.24 -7.14
CA PRO A 524 34.16 -1.23 -6.17
C PRO A 524 33.51 -2.41 -6.89
N SER A 525 33.89 -3.63 -6.51
CA SER A 525 33.35 -4.84 -7.09
C SER A 525 31.84 -4.92 -6.84
N LEU A 526 31.13 -5.74 -7.62
CA LEU A 526 29.68 -5.94 -7.45
C LEU A 526 29.33 -6.37 -6.02
N VAL A 527 30.24 -7.12 -5.40
CA VAL A 527 30.16 -7.59 -4.03
C VAL A 527 30.34 -6.42 -3.06
N ASP A 528 31.27 -5.50 -3.33
CA ASP A 528 31.53 -4.33 -2.48
C ASP A 528 30.35 -3.35 -2.46
N CYS A 529 29.63 -3.17 -3.57
CA CYS A 529 28.42 -2.31 -3.59
C CYS A 529 27.27 -2.89 -2.74
N LEU A 530 27.14 -4.22 -2.72
CA LEU A 530 26.13 -4.93 -1.94
C LEU A 530 26.54 -5.00 -0.48
N ASP A 531 27.80 -5.34 -0.21
CA ASP A 531 28.35 -5.35 1.13
C ASP A 531 28.34 -3.95 1.72
N ASP A 532 28.61 -2.86 0.98
CA ASP A 532 28.42 -1.49 1.48
C ASP A 532 26.94 -1.18 1.78
N TYR A 533 26.00 -1.63 0.94
CA TYR A 533 24.56 -1.48 1.19
C TYR A 533 24.12 -2.23 2.46
N TYR A 534 24.64 -3.44 2.68
CA TYR A 534 24.32 -4.25 3.86
C TYR A 534 25.13 -3.88 5.11
N THR A 535 26.35 -3.34 4.97
CA THR A 535 27.32 -3.03 6.05
C THR A 535 27.16 -1.61 6.57
N ARG A 536 26.92 -0.61 5.71
CA ARG A 536 26.63 0.78 6.17
C ARG A 536 25.35 0.85 7.02
N GLU A 537 24.44 -0.11 6.85
CA GLU A 537 23.19 -0.18 7.60
C GLU A 537 23.21 -1.13 8.82
N ASN A 538 24.37 -1.74 9.13
CA ASN A 538 24.52 -2.61 10.30
C ASN A 538 25.98 -2.62 10.83
N PRO A 539 26.40 -1.63 11.64
CA PRO A 539 27.78 -1.55 12.14
C PRO A 539 28.17 -2.70 13.09
N ASN A 540 27.22 -3.57 13.48
CA ASN A 540 27.46 -4.71 14.36
C ASN A 540 26.75 -5.96 13.85
N LYS A 541 27.41 -6.83 13.05
CA LYS A 541 27.57 -8.27 13.38
C LYS A 541 28.31 -9.11 12.35
N LYS A 542 29.11 -10.03 12.91
CA LYS A 542 29.71 -11.22 12.29
C LYS A 542 28.65 -12.12 11.62
N LYS A 543 29.07 -12.74 10.52
CA LYS A 543 28.36 -13.74 9.69
C LYS A 543 27.60 -14.78 10.55
N PRO A 544 26.29 -14.98 10.38
CA PRO A 544 25.62 -16.15 10.97
C PRO A 544 26.03 -17.42 10.22
N PRO A 545 26.12 -18.57 10.90
CA PRO A 545 26.45 -19.83 10.24
C PRO A 545 25.30 -20.28 9.31
N PRO A 546 25.60 -21.03 8.24
CA PRO A 546 24.60 -21.51 7.30
C PRO A 546 23.58 -22.41 8.01
N MET A 547 22.29 -22.20 7.72
CA MET A 547 21.22 -23.10 8.14
C MET A 547 21.40 -24.46 7.45
N VAL A 548 21.85 -25.45 8.21
CA VAL A 548 21.79 -26.86 7.81
C VAL A 548 20.34 -27.31 7.90
N VAL A 549 19.76 -27.69 6.76
CA VAL A 549 18.46 -28.35 6.71
C VAL A 549 18.64 -29.79 7.19
N SER A 550 18.37 -30.06 8.46
CA SER A 550 18.28 -31.41 8.98
C SER A 550 16.93 -32.03 8.63
N ILE A 551 16.96 -33.07 7.80
CA ILE A 551 15.84 -33.98 7.55
C ILE A 551 15.58 -34.77 8.84
N ILE A 552 14.38 -34.65 9.42
CA ILE A 552 13.93 -35.48 10.54
C ILE A 552 12.77 -36.37 10.04
N PRO A 553 12.79 -37.69 10.32
CA PRO A 553 11.77 -38.64 9.85
C PRO A 553 10.45 -38.52 10.64
N PRO A 554 9.34 -39.07 10.14
CA PRO A 554 8.00 -38.75 10.65
C PRO A 554 7.77 -39.37 12.04
N PRO A 555 7.07 -38.68 12.97
CA PRO A 555 6.66 -39.30 14.21
C PRO A 555 5.41 -40.16 14.00
N LYS A 556 5.48 -41.40 14.49
CA LYS A 556 4.33 -42.28 14.71
C LYS A 556 3.54 -41.81 15.94
N THR A 557 2.25 -42.17 15.92
CA THR A 557 1.27 -42.23 17.02
C THR A 557 0.67 -40.91 17.55
N GLN A 558 -0.64 -40.76 17.30
CA GLN A 558 -1.57 -39.80 17.90
C GLN A 558 -1.93 -40.20 19.36
N PRO A 559 -2.28 -39.21 20.20
CA PRO A 559 -3.34 -39.39 21.20
C PRO A 559 -4.59 -38.55 20.90
N LYS A 560 -5.73 -39.09 21.31
CA LYS A 560 -7.11 -38.73 20.95
C LYS A 560 -7.60 -37.44 21.62
N ILE A 561 -8.44 -36.71 20.88
CA ILE A 561 -8.93 -35.36 21.13
C ILE A 561 -10.17 -35.28 22.06
N VAL A 562 -10.31 -36.18 23.03
CA VAL A 562 -11.61 -36.38 23.74
C VAL A 562 -11.75 -35.69 25.11
N ASP A 563 -10.69 -35.11 25.70
CA ASP A 563 -10.81 -34.50 27.05
C ASP A 563 -10.86 -32.97 27.11
N PHE A 564 -11.04 -32.28 25.97
CA PHE A 564 -11.10 -30.81 25.96
C PHE A 564 -12.50 -30.23 26.30
N PHE A 565 -13.57 -31.03 26.25
CA PHE A 565 -14.96 -30.55 26.42
C PHE A 565 -15.60 -30.85 27.77
N LYS A 566 -14.83 -31.05 28.85
CA LYS A 566 -15.38 -31.29 30.20
C LYS A 566 -15.15 -30.17 31.22
N LYS A 567 -14.66 -28.99 30.81
CA LYS A 567 -14.51 -27.81 31.71
C LYS A 567 -14.82 -26.46 31.04
N LEU A 568 -15.63 -26.47 29.99
CA LEU A 568 -16.36 -25.33 29.43
C LEU A 568 -17.82 -25.75 29.30
#